data_AF-A0A2W6SZL4-F1
#
_entry.id   AF-A0A2W6SZL4-F1
#
_cell.length_a   1.000
_cell.length_b   1.000
_cell.length_c   1.000
_cell.angle_alpha   90.00
_cell.angle_beta   90.00
_cell.angle_gamma   90.00
#
_symmetry.space_group_name_H-M   'P 1'
#
loop_
_entity.id
_entity.type
_entity.pdbx_description
1 polymer ?
#
loop_
_entity_poly.entity_id
_entity_poly.type
_entity_poly.pdbx_seq_one_letter_code
_entity_poly.pdbx_strand_id
1 'polypeptide(L)'
;MVRHSFTAREGQTITIERAGDSPMPYFNLMPPGGQPGDQLVVGMMHDSNRWSGPAPVTGTYTAELYLRGAAKDEQRSVPYSLTVTVR
;
A
#
# COMPACT_ATOMS: atom_id res chain seq x y z
N MET A 1 -0.30 1.80 -12.51
CA MET A 1 -0.76 1.77 -11.10
C MET A 1 -1.69 0.58 -10.94
N VAL A 2 -1.61 -0.13 -9.83
CA VAL A 2 -2.48 -1.27 -9.51
C VAL A 2 -3.07 -1.06 -8.11
N ARG A 3 -4.31 -1.48 -7.90
CA ARG A 3 -5.01 -1.37 -6.62
C ARG A 3 -5.42 -2.75 -6.11
N HIS A 4 -5.16 -3.00 -4.84
CA HIS A 4 -5.62 -4.19 -4.12
C HIS A 4 -6.47 -3.77 -2.94
N SER A 5 -7.61 -4.42 -2.74
CA SER A 5 -8.54 -4.08 -1.66
C SER A 5 -8.69 -5.25 -0.70
N PHE A 6 -8.84 -4.92 0.59
CA PHE A 6 -9.05 -5.88 1.66
C PHE A 6 -9.90 -5.24 2.76
N THR A 7 -10.57 -6.06 3.56
CA THR A 7 -11.41 -5.57 4.66
C THR A 7 -10.68 -5.71 6.00
N ALA A 8 -10.91 -4.74 6.88
CA ALA A 8 -10.49 -4.81 8.27
C ALA A 8 -11.55 -4.15 9.15
N ARG A 9 -11.68 -4.63 10.38
CA ARG A 9 -12.51 -4.00 11.42
C ARG A 9 -11.67 -3.04 12.22
N GLU A 10 -12.30 -1.99 12.74
CA GLU A 10 -11.69 -1.06 13.68
C GLU A 10 -10.94 -1.81 14.79
N GLY A 11 -9.71 -1.39 15.06
CA GLY A 11 -8.82 -1.99 16.06
C GLY A 11 -8.03 -3.22 15.58
N GLN A 12 -8.40 -3.87 14.46
CA GLN A 12 -7.58 -4.95 13.90
C GLN A 12 -6.23 -4.41 13.43
N THR A 13 -5.17 -5.20 13.61
CA THR A 13 -3.85 -4.85 13.11
C THR A 13 -3.73 -5.24 11.65
N ILE A 14 -3.50 -4.24 10.79
CA ILE A 14 -3.14 -4.43 9.40
C ILE A 14 -1.63 -4.48 9.30
N THR A 15 -1.10 -5.49 8.61
CA THR A 15 0.32 -5.55 8.23
C THR A 15 0.43 -5.68 6.72
N ILE A 16 1.21 -4.80 6.10
CA ILE A 16 1.52 -4.79 4.68
C ILE A 16 3.01 -5.09 4.53
N GLU A 17 3.33 -6.11 3.76
CA GLU A 17 4.71 -6.48 3.40
C GLU A 17 4.84 -6.49 1.88
N ARG A 18 5.89 -5.87 1.37
CA ARG A 18 6.21 -5.80 -0.06
C ARG A 18 7.59 -6.40 -0.31
N ALA A 19 7.70 -7.14 -1.42
CA ALA A 19 8.96 -7.72 -1.87
C ALA A 19 9.07 -7.63 -3.40
N GLY A 20 10.30 -7.56 -3.90
CA GLY A 20 10.61 -7.45 -5.32
C GLY A 20 12.00 -6.86 -5.54
N ASP A 21 12.44 -6.88 -6.80
CA ASP A 21 13.71 -6.30 -7.22
C ASP A 21 13.56 -4.80 -7.53
N SER A 22 14.70 -4.09 -7.60
CA SER A 22 14.71 -2.68 -7.97
C SER A 22 14.49 -2.50 -9.49
N PRO A 23 13.59 -1.61 -9.93
CA PRO A 23 12.75 -0.74 -9.11
C PRO A 23 11.51 -1.46 -8.58
N MET A 24 11.32 -1.44 -7.25
CA MET A 24 10.14 -2.00 -6.59
C MET A 24 9.04 -0.93 -6.49
N PRO A 25 7.75 -1.28 -6.65
CA PRO A 25 6.68 -0.33 -6.47
C PRO A 25 6.63 0.23 -5.04
N TYR A 26 6.31 1.53 -4.96
CA TYR A 26 5.84 2.18 -3.75
C TYR A 26 4.39 1.77 -3.51
N PHE A 27 3.91 1.87 -2.26
CA PHE A 27 2.49 1.71 -1.98
C PHE A 27 1.94 2.85 -1.12
N ASN A 28 0.72 3.24 -1.39
CA ASN A 28 -0.09 4.00 -0.43
C ASN A 28 -1.12 3.07 0.20
N LEU A 29 -1.55 3.36 1.42
CA LEU A 29 -2.67 2.67 2.06
C LEU A 29 -3.80 3.66 2.35
N MET A 30 -4.93 3.49 1.66
CA MET A 30 -6.14 4.30 1.82
C MET A 30 -7.10 3.66 2.82
N PRO A 31 -7.66 4.41 3.77
CA PRO A 31 -8.75 3.94 4.62
C PRO A 31 -10.07 3.87 3.84
N PRO A 32 -11.09 3.20 4.39
CA PRO A 32 -12.44 3.16 3.81
C PRO A 32 -13.00 4.56 3.57
N GLY A 33 -13.39 4.85 2.32
CA GLY A 33 -13.94 6.15 1.92
C GLY A 33 -12.94 7.31 1.86
N GLY A 34 -11.65 7.05 2.12
CA GLY A 34 -10.62 8.09 2.17
C GLY A 34 -10.41 8.80 0.83
N GLN A 35 -10.11 10.09 0.90
CA GLN A 35 -9.76 10.97 -0.21
C GLN A 35 -8.23 11.14 -0.31
N PRO A 36 -7.70 11.69 -1.42
CA PRO A 36 -6.29 12.05 -1.50
C PRO A 36 -5.88 12.93 -0.30
N GLY A 37 -4.93 12.47 0.52
CA GLY A 37 -4.52 13.12 1.77
C GLY A 37 -4.81 12.28 3.01
N ASP A 38 -5.80 11.37 2.94
CA ASP A 38 -6.22 10.53 4.07
C ASP A 38 -5.40 9.23 4.19
N GLN A 39 -4.30 9.11 3.46
CA GLN A 39 -3.48 7.89 3.46
C GLN A 39 -2.98 7.55 4.88
N LEU A 40 -3.15 6.30 5.30
CA LEU A 40 -2.47 5.75 6.48
C LEU A 40 -0.97 5.51 6.23
N VAL A 41 -0.62 5.27 4.97
CA VAL A 41 0.77 5.14 4.52
C VAL A 41 0.93 5.94 3.24
N VAL A 42 1.90 6.84 3.25
CA VAL A 42 2.39 7.52 2.05
C VAL A 42 3.72 6.88 1.69
N GLY A 43 3.73 5.97 0.71
CA GLY A 43 4.91 5.13 0.42
C GLY A 43 6.18 5.90 0.10
N MET A 44 6.07 7.12 -0.46
CA MET A 44 7.26 7.96 -0.71
C MET A 44 7.92 8.51 0.57
N MET A 45 7.18 8.55 1.68
CA MET A 45 7.68 9.03 2.97
C MET A 45 8.15 7.88 3.88
N HIS A 46 7.83 6.63 3.50
CA HIS A 46 8.17 5.43 4.25
C HIS A 46 8.88 4.42 3.36
N ASP A 47 10.22 4.44 3.35
CA ASP A 47 11.02 3.49 2.57
C ASP A 47 11.21 2.13 3.27
N SER A 48 10.19 1.68 4.00
CA SER A 48 10.18 0.35 4.61
C SER A 48 9.44 -0.63 3.71
N ASN A 49 9.97 -1.84 3.59
CA ASN A 49 9.28 -2.95 2.92
C ASN A 49 8.09 -3.48 3.74
N ARG A 50 7.90 -2.97 4.95
CA ARG A 50 6.86 -3.41 5.87
C ARG A 50 6.23 -2.22 6.59
N TRP A 51 4.92 -2.24 6.68
CA TRP A 51 4.15 -1.36 7.56
C TRP A 51 3.19 -2.19 8.43
N SER A 52 2.95 -1.75 9.66
CA SER A 52 2.00 -2.38 10.56
C SER A 52 1.33 -1.31 11.43
N GLY A 53 0.02 -1.37 11.57
CA GLY A 53 -0.75 -0.42 12.36
C GLY A 53 -2.21 -0.83 12.54
N PRO A 54 -2.93 -0.25 13.52
CA PRO A 54 -4.33 -0.54 13.72
C PRO A 54 -5.18 0.06 12.59
N ALA A 55 -6.23 -0.66 12.21
CA ALA A 55 -7.31 -0.15 11.37
C ALA A 55 -8.09 0.90 12.17
N PRO A 56 -8.09 2.18 11.75
CA PRO A 56 -8.80 3.23 12.49
C PRO A 56 -10.31 3.13 12.39
N VAL A 57 -10.83 2.48 11.34
CA VAL A 57 -12.27 2.31 11.11
C VAL A 57 -12.57 0.96 10.46
N THR A 58 -13.79 0.46 10.63
CA THR A 58 -14.24 -0.75 9.91
C THR A 58 -14.54 -0.42 8.45
N GLY A 59 -14.01 -1.22 7.52
CA GLY A 59 -14.40 -1.15 6.11
C GLY A 59 -13.36 -1.73 5.15
N THR A 60 -13.49 -1.34 3.88
CA THR A 60 -12.59 -1.75 2.80
C THR A 60 -11.44 -0.76 2.64
N TYR A 61 -10.22 -1.23 2.87
CA TYR A 61 -8.98 -0.51 2.65
C TYR A 61 -8.48 -0.76 1.23
N THR A 62 -7.68 0.16 0.71
CA THR A 62 -7.05 0.00 -0.62
C THR A 62 -5.55 0.26 -0.55
N ALA A 63 -4.76 -0.74 -0.94
CA ALA A 63 -3.34 -0.59 -1.21
C ALA A 63 -3.14 -0.17 -2.67
N GLU A 64 -2.61 1.02 -2.91
CA GLU A 64 -2.32 1.54 -4.25
C GLU A 64 -0.83 1.42 -4.56
N LEU A 65 -0.46 0.61 -5.55
CA LEU A 65 0.93 0.38 -5.95
C LEU A 65 1.28 1.14 -7.22
N TYR A 66 2.44 1.78 -7.20
CA TYR A 66 2.89 2.65 -8.27
C TYR A 66 4.41 2.78 -8.35
N LEU A 67 4.90 3.05 -9.56
CA LEU A 67 6.30 3.40 -9.83
C LEU A 67 6.47 4.92 -9.81
N ARG A 68 7.72 5.36 -9.63
CA ARG A 68 8.14 6.76 -9.71
C ARG A 68 9.36 6.92 -10.63
N GLY A 69 9.66 8.17 -10.98
CA GLY A 69 10.82 8.55 -11.80
C GLY A 69 10.83 7.83 -13.15
N ALA A 70 12.03 7.54 -13.66
CA ALA A 70 12.24 6.90 -14.95
C ALA A 70 11.41 5.62 -15.15
N ALA A 71 11.27 4.78 -14.11
CA ALA A 71 10.49 3.55 -14.21
C ALA A 71 8.99 3.82 -14.47
N LYS A 72 8.44 4.92 -13.94
CA LYS A 72 7.09 5.38 -14.26
C LYS A 72 7.02 5.99 -15.65
N ASP A 73 7.96 6.89 -15.97
CA ASP A 73 7.93 7.69 -17.20
C ASP A 73 8.11 6.80 -18.44
N GLU A 74 8.92 5.75 -18.33
CA GLU A 74 9.11 4.71 -19.35
C GLU A 74 8.03 3.61 -19.31
N GLN A 75 7.02 3.72 -18.45
CA GLN A 75 5.94 2.75 -18.31
C GLN A 75 6.42 1.30 -18.08
N ARG A 76 7.49 1.12 -17.27
CA ARG A 76 8.02 -0.21 -16.99
C ARG A 76 7.01 -1.09 -16.28
N SER A 77 7.02 -2.38 -16.62
CA SER A 77 6.36 -3.42 -15.84
C SER A 77 7.39 -4.11 -14.96
N VAL A 78 7.10 -4.22 -13.66
CA VAL A 78 8.00 -4.88 -12.70
C VAL A 78 7.23 -5.95 -11.91
N PRO A 79 7.83 -7.14 -11.70
CA PRO A 79 7.26 -8.13 -10.80
C PRO A 79 7.32 -7.63 -9.36
N TYR A 80 6.31 -7.98 -8.57
CA TYR A 80 6.27 -7.68 -7.14
C TYR A 80 5.44 -8.73 -6.39
N SER A 81 5.65 -8.80 -5.09
CA SER A 81 4.79 -9.51 -4.15
C SER A 81 4.26 -8.53 -3.09
N LEU A 82 2.98 -8.65 -2.77
CA LEU A 82 2.32 -7.90 -1.70
C LEU A 82 1.62 -8.91 -0.79
N THR A 83 1.99 -8.91 0.49
CA THR A 83 1.34 -9.71 1.51
C THR A 83 0.56 -8.79 2.44
N VAL A 84 -0.73 -9.08 2.60
CA VAL A 84 -1.61 -8.36 3.52
C VAL A 84 -2.07 -9.32 4.60
N THR A 85 -1.83 -8.96 5.86
CA THR A 85 -2.33 -9.70 7.02
C THR A 85 -3.23 -8.79 7.85
N VAL A 86 -4.41 -9.27 8.22
CA VAL A 86 -5.33 -8.60 9.14
C VAL A 86 -5.57 -9.51 10.33
N ARG A 87 -5.31 -9.02 11.55
CA ARG A 87 -5.53 -9.74 12.81
C ARG A 87 -6.40 -8.93 13.74
#